data_AF-A0A7S1FGK7-F1
#
_entry.id   AF-A0A7S1FGK7-F1
#
_cell.length_a   1.000
_cell.length_b   1.000
_cell.length_c   1.000
_cell.angle_alpha   90.00
_cell.angle_beta   90.00
_cell.angle_gamma   90.00
#
_symmetry.space_group_name_H-M   'P 1'
#
loop_
_entity.id
_entity.type
_entity.pdbx_description
1 polymer ?
#
loop_
_entity_poly.entity_id
_entity_poly.type
_entity_poly.pdbx_seq_one_letter_code
_entity_poly.pdbx_strand_id
1 'polypeptide(L)'
;PAELNSITTVGQNCTSFGIHKSLDFINTLYGRGQAAFVSNVGNLPEPTSMSAYKNKEAMRCFNLYSHNDQTNGAQTLKCQDGGTSAMGYGGRVSDALAAGEHQFRTTSFSIGGFAIWPSGFSTQAE
;
A
#
# COMPACT_ATOMS: atom_id res chain seq x y z
N PRO A 1 23.49 17.47 6.13
CA PRO A 1 22.77 18.62 6.75
C PRO A 1 22.49 19.76 5.77
N ALA A 2 23.46 20.14 4.92
CA ALA A 2 23.32 21.27 4.00
C ALA A 2 22.21 21.12 2.94
N GLU A 3 21.73 19.91 2.66
CA GLU A 3 20.71 19.61 1.63
C GLU A 3 19.31 19.31 2.21
N LEU A 4 19.09 19.50 3.52
CA LEU A 4 17.82 19.18 4.18
C LEU A 4 17.23 20.40 4.88
N ASN A 5 15.94 20.62 4.69
CA ASN A 5 15.12 21.50 5.51
C ASN A 5 14.64 20.69 6.73
N SER A 6 15.00 21.15 7.93
CA SER A 6 14.64 20.46 9.17
C SER A 6 13.14 20.57 9.47
N ILE A 7 12.60 19.50 10.05
CA ILE A 7 11.25 19.44 10.60
C ILE A 7 11.35 18.92 12.03
N THR A 8 10.63 19.58 12.93
CA THR A 8 10.48 19.14 14.32
C THR A 8 9.05 18.68 14.54
N THR A 9 8.89 17.58 15.28
CA THR A 9 7.59 16.96 15.55
C THR A 9 7.44 16.63 17.04
N VAL A 10 6.20 16.56 17.50
CA VAL A 10 5.83 16.14 18.86
C VAL A 10 4.95 14.89 18.77
N GLY A 11 5.14 13.94 19.70
CA GLY A 11 4.33 12.71 19.78
C GLY A 11 4.76 11.57 18.84
N GLN A 12 5.93 11.64 18.22
CA GLN A 12 6.53 10.58 17.40
C GLN A 12 7.77 9.99 18.09
N ASN A 13 8.19 8.78 17.72
CA ASN A 13 9.41 8.15 18.27
C ASN A 13 10.69 8.97 17.99
N CYS A 14 10.70 9.73 16.89
CA CYS A 14 11.78 10.66 16.56
C CYS A 14 11.22 12.08 16.57
N THR A 15 11.96 13.03 17.14
CA THR A 15 11.53 14.44 17.25
C THR A 15 12.03 15.33 16.12
N SER A 16 13.03 14.87 15.36
CA SER A 16 13.66 15.63 14.27
C SER A 16 13.74 14.81 12.99
N PHE A 17 13.33 15.42 11.89
CA PHE A 17 13.35 14.87 10.54
C PHE A 17 13.93 15.89 9.55
N GLY A 18 14.23 15.43 8.33
CA GLY A 18 14.69 16.27 7.24
C GLY A 18 13.89 16.04 5.97
N ILE A 19 13.44 17.12 5.34
CA ILE A 19 12.91 17.12 3.98
C ILE A 19 14.01 17.59 3.03
N HIS A 20 14.10 16.99 1.84
CA HIS A 20 15.03 17.44 0.81
C HIS A 20 14.79 18.91 0.44
N LYS A 21 15.85 19.72 0.31
CA LYS A 21 15.75 21.18 0.07
C LYS A 21 14.89 21.59 -1.13
N SER A 22 14.85 20.76 -2.18
CA SER A 22 14.00 21.01 -3.36
C SER A 22 12.49 20.93 -3.08
N LEU A 23 12.08 20.43 -1.90
CA LEU A 23 10.69 20.26 -1.49
C LEU A 23 10.28 21.33 -0.45
N ASP A 24 10.78 22.55 -0.60
CA ASP A 24 10.51 23.67 0.31
C ASP A 24 9.00 23.96 0.47
N PHE A 25 8.24 23.81 -0.61
CA PHE A 25 6.78 23.93 -0.56
C PHE A 25 6.14 22.95 0.42
N ILE A 26 6.58 21.68 0.44
CA ILE A 26 6.07 20.67 1.37
C ILE A 26 6.50 21.00 2.81
N ASN A 27 7.73 21.49 3.01
CA ASN A 27 8.18 21.94 4.33
C ASN A 27 7.27 23.05 4.88
N THR A 28 6.94 24.05 4.04
CA THR A 28 6.02 25.12 4.39
C THR A 28 4.63 24.59 4.75
N LEU A 29 4.06 23.68 3.95
CA LEU A 29 2.76 23.08 4.24
C LEU A 29 2.77 22.29 5.54
N TYR A 30 3.84 21.53 5.81
CA TYR A 30 4.00 20.80 7.07
C TYR A 30 4.05 21.75 8.27
N GLY A 31 4.86 22.83 8.18
CA GLY A 31 4.94 23.85 9.23
C GLY A 31 3.62 24.58 9.50
N ARG A 32 2.73 24.65 8.51
CA ARG A 32 1.35 25.19 8.65
C ARG A 32 0.32 24.17 9.13
N GLY A 33 0.70 22.91 9.34
CA GLY A 33 -0.24 21.83 9.66
C GLY A 33 -1.15 21.43 8.49
N GLN A 34 -0.79 21.79 7.27
CA GLN A 34 -1.53 21.49 6.03
C GLN A 34 -0.95 20.29 5.26
N ALA A 35 0.11 19.66 5.78
CA ALA A 35 0.66 18.41 5.29
C ALA A 35 1.10 17.53 6.46
N ALA A 36 1.07 16.21 6.26
CA ALA A 36 1.55 15.22 7.22
C ALA A 36 2.36 14.13 6.51
N PHE A 37 3.34 13.57 7.21
CA PHE A 37 4.06 12.38 6.77
C PHE A 37 3.57 11.16 7.52
N VAL A 38 3.27 10.09 6.79
CA VAL A 38 3.01 8.78 7.37
C VAL A 38 4.22 7.92 7.04
N SER A 39 5.03 7.59 8.05
CA SER A 39 6.21 6.75 7.90
C SER A 39 5.88 5.29 8.23
N ASN A 40 6.77 4.37 7.86
CA ASN A 40 6.64 2.94 8.13
C ASN A 40 5.35 2.31 7.57
N VAL A 41 4.83 2.85 6.46
CA VAL A 41 3.70 2.27 5.74
C VAL A 41 4.24 1.24 4.76
N GLY A 42 3.60 0.07 4.75
CA GLY A 42 3.89 -0.99 3.82
C GLY A 42 2.88 -2.12 3.99
N ASN A 43 2.88 -3.05 3.03
CA ASN A 43 2.04 -4.23 3.14
C ASN A 43 2.57 -5.12 4.28
N LEU A 44 1.66 -5.58 5.14
CA LEU A 44 1.92 -6.57 6.17
C LEU A 44 0.85 -7.65 6.05
N PRO A 45 1.24 -8.94 6.01
CA PRO A 45 0.26 -10.02 5.99
C PRO A 45 -0.38 -10.22 7.37
N GLU A 46 0.32 -9.83 8.44
CA GLU A 46 -0.14 -9.87 9.82
C GLU A 46 0.54 -8.79 10.67
N PRO A 47 -0.05 -8.36 11.80
CA PRO A 47 0.63 -7.49 12.76
C PRO A 47 1.94 -8.12 13.25
N THR A 48 3.03 -7.35 13.25
CA THR A 48 4.37 -7.86 13.62
C THR A 48 5.21 -6.82 14.37
N SER A 49 6.33 -7.24 14.93
CA SER A 49 7.34 -6.39 15.59
C SER A 49 8.66 -6.40 14.82
N MET A 50 9.54 -5.42 15.07
CA MET A 50 10.86 -5.38 14.42
C MET A 50 11.73 -6.58 14.81
N SER A 51 11.60 -7.12 16.02
CA SER A 51 12.33 -8.32 16.45
C SER A 51 11.80 -9.57 15.73
N ALA A 52 10.47 -9.78 15.73
CA ALA A 52 9.84 -10.90 15.03
C ALA A 52 10.11 -10.84 13.51
N TYR A 53 10.10 -9.62 12.95
CA TYR A 53 10.59 -9.38 11.60
C TYR A 53 12.03 -9.85 11.49
N LYS A 54 13.02 -9.29 12.21
CA LYS A 54 14.44 -9.65 12.05
C LYS A 54 14.73 -11.15 12.24
N ASN A 55 14.06 -11.78 13.20
CA ASN A 55 14.23 -13.20 13.52
C ASN A 55 13.53 -14.16 12.54
N LYS A 56 12.75 -13.64 11.57
CA LYS A 56 11.94 -14.45 10.64
C LYS A 56 10.85 -15.27 11.34
N GLU A 57 10.32 -14.75 12.44
CA GLU A 57 9.26 -15.41 13.22
C GLU A 57 7.86 -15.03 12.72
N ALA A 58 7.72 -13.86 12.09
CA ALA A 58 6.47 -13.42 11.47
C ALA A 58 6.42 -13.72 9.97
N MET A 59 5.22 -13.95 9.46
CA MET A 59 4.95 -14.04 8.03
C MET A 59 5.29 -12.71 7.36
N ARG A 60 5.82 -12.78 6.14
CA ARG A 60 6.27 -11.61 5.37
C ARG A 60 5.63 -11.61 4.00
N CYS A 61 5.47 -10.42 3.43
CA CYS A 61 5.14 -10.32 2.02
C CYS A 61 6.24 -10.98 1.18
N PHE A 62 5.83 -11.52 0.04
CA PHE A 62 6.72 -12.02 -0.99
C PHE A 62 7.62 -10.88 -1.48
N ASN A 63 8.92 -11.15 -1.62
CA ASN A 63 9.92 -10.20 -2.13
C ASN A 63 9.77 -8.77 -1.59
N LEU A 64 9.84 -8.60 -0.27
CA LEU A 64 9.94 -7.26 0.32
C LEU A 64 11.06 -6.45 -0.33
N TYR A 65 10.82 -5.14 -0.48
CA TYR A 65 11.65 -4.16 -1.23
C TYR A 65 11.56 -4.22 -2.76
N SER A 66 10.82 -5.16 -3.35
CA SER A 66 10.45 -5.11 -4.77
C SER A 66 9.25 -4.19 -4.98
N HIS A 67 9.44 -3.08 -5.69
CA HIS A 67 8.36 -2.16 -6.03
C HIS A 67 7.22 -2.86 -6.78
N ASN A 68 7.55 -3.80 -7.68
CA ASN A 68 6.56 -4.53 -8.45
C ASN A 68 5.73 -5.48 -7.57
N ASP A 69 6.40 -6.27 -6.71
CA ASP A 69 5.70 -7.23 -5.85
C ASP A 69 4.86 -6.52 -4.78
N GLN A 70 5.32 -5.38 -4.26
CA GLN A 70 4.51 -4.57 -3.34
C GLN A 70 3.30 -3.94 -4.02
N THR A 71 3.44 -3.52 -5.28
CA THR A 71 2.31 -3.02 -6.08
C THR A 71 1.28 -4.12 -6.30
N ASN A 72 1.72 -5.33 -6.67
CA ASN A 72 0.84 -6.49 -6.82
C ASN A 72 0.15 -6.84 -5.50
N GLY A 73 0.90 -6.90 -4.40
CA GLY A 73 0.35 -7.15 -3.07
C GLY A 73 -0.71 -6.14 -2.63
N ALA A 74 -0.57 -4.87 -3.01
CA ALA A 74 -1.58 -3.83 -2.75
C ALA A 74 -2.84 -4.03 -3.61
N GLN A 75 -2.70 -4.46 -4.87
CA GLN A 75 -3.83 -4.74 -5.75
C GLN A 75 -4.59 -6.02 -5.37
N THR A 76 -3.92 -6.99 -4.76
CA THR A 76 -4.52 -8.27 -4.35
C THR A 76 -4.97 -8.30 -2.89
N LEU A 77 -4.45 -7.39 -2.05
CA LEU A 77 -4.50 -7.49 -0.58
C LEU A 77 -3.97 -8.82 -0.03
N LYS A 78 -3.08 -9.47 -0.78
CA LYS A 78 -2.42 -10.73 -0.41
C LYS A 78 -0.95 -10.64 -0.78
N CYS A 79 -0.21 -9.81 -0.05
CA CYS A 79 1.19 -9.54 -0.37
C CYS A 79 2.13 -10.73 -0.14
N GLN A 80 1.71 -11.73 0.64
CA GLN A 80 2.43 -12.98 0.86
C GLN A 80 2.39 -13.91 -0.35
N ASP A 81 1.41 -13.72 -1.24
CA ASP A 81 1.28 -14.48 -2.47
C ASP A 81 2.14 -13.81 -3.56
N GLY A 82 2.99 -14.59 -4.22
CA GLY A 82 3.93 -14.05 -5.20
C GLY A 82 3.27 -13.68 -6.53
N GLY A 83 3.73 -12.58 -7.14
CA GLY A 83 3.31 -12.16 -8.47
C GLY A 83 1.81 -11.87 -8.57
N THR A 84 1.15 -12.47 -9.56
CA THR A 84 -0.29 -12.28 -9.86
C THR A 84 -1.11 -13.53 -9.50
N SER A 85 -0.60 -14.38 -8.60
CA SER A 85 -1.25 -15.64 -8.23
C SER A 85 -2.56 -15.44 -7.46
N ALA A 86 -2.67 -14.35 -6.71
CA ALA A 86 -3.91 -13.92 -6.08
C ALA A 86 -4.72 -13.02 -7.02
N MET A 87 -6.05 -13.20 -7.00
CA MET A 87 -6.99 -12.31 -7.69
C MET A 87 -6.97 -10.91 -7.07
N GLY A 88 -7.31 -9.88 -7.84
CA GLY A 88 -7.44 -8.51 -7.38
C GLY A 88 -8.58 -8.34 -6.39
N TYR A 89 -8.40 -7.48 -5.39
CA TYR A 89 -9.46 -7.29 -4.40
C TYR A 89 -10.69 -6.58 -4.98
N GLY A 90 -10.52 -5.70 -5.99
CA GLY A 90 -11.65 -5.05 -6.68
C GLY A 90 -12.54 -6.04 -7.42
N GLY A 91 -11.92 -6.99 -8.14
CA GLY A 91 -12.64 -8.07 -8.80
C GLY A 91 -13.34 -9.00 -7.80
N ARG A 92 -12.68 -9.36 -6.68
CA ARG A 92 -13.33 -10.17 -5.62
C ARG A 92 -14.51 -9.45 -4.95
N VAL A 93 -14.45 -8.12 -4.81
CA VAL A 93 -15.59 -7.33 -4.34
C VAL A 93 -16.75 -7.43 -5.35
N SER A 94 -16.46 -7.34 -6.64
CA SER A 94 -17.46 -7.51 -7.70
C SER A 94 -18.09 -8.89 -7.66
N ASP A 95 -17.27 -9.95 -7.54
CA ASP A 95 -17.76 -11.32 -7.38
C ASP A 95 -18.71 -11.46 -6.17
N ALA A 96 -18.35 -10.87 -5.03
CA ALA A 96 -19.17 -10.92 -3.83
C ALA A 96 -20.51 -10.19 -3.99
N LEU A 97 -20.53 -9.07 -4.71
CA LEU A 97 -21.76 -8.31 -5.01
C LEU A 97 -22.67 -9.07 -5.98
N ALA A 98 -22.10 -9.75 -6.98
CA ALA A 98 -22.85 -10.55 -7.94
C ALA A 98 -23.39 -11.85 -7.34
N ALA A 99 -22.67 -12.46 -6.38
CA ALA A 99 -23.08 -13.67 -5.69
C ALA A 99 -23.95 -13.40 -4.43
N GLY A 100 -24.02 -12.16 -3.98
CA GLY A 100 -24.82 -11.76 -2.81
C GLY A 100 -26.32 -11.87 -3.04
N GLU A 101 -27.11 -11.67 -1.99
CA GLU A 101 -28.59 -11.86 -2.02
C GLU A 101 -29.28 -11.04 -3.12
N HIS A 102 -28.80 -9.83 -3.40
CA HIS A 102 -29.37 -8.95 -4.42
C HIS A 102 -28.84 -9.19 -5.84
N GLN A 103 -27.82 -10.04 -6.00
CA GLN A 103 -27.24 -10.45 -7.28
C GLN A 103 -26.96 -9.28 -8.24
N PHE A 104 -26.19 -8.29 -7.78
CA PHE A 104 -25.93 -7.10 -8.58
C PHE A 104 -25.18 -7.43 -9.88
N ARG A 105 -25.55 -6.75 -10.98
CA ARG A 105 -24.72 -6.79 -12.19
C ARG A 105 -23.51 -5.91 -11.97
N THR A 106 -22.32 -6.50 -12.00
CA THR A 106 -21.05 -5.82 -11.80
C THR A 106 -20.20 -5.87 -13.06
N THR A 107 -19.46 -4.79 -13.33
CA THR A 107 -18.36 -4.73 -14.31
C THR A 107 -17.16 -4.11 -13.62
N SER A 108 -15.97 -4.44 -14.10
CA SER A 108 -14.69 -3.97 -13.60
C SER A 108 -13.75 -3.80 -14.78
N PHE A 109 -13.08 -2.66 -14.89
CA PHE A 109 -12.22 -2.34 -16.03
C PHE A 109 -10.96 -1.59 -15.58
N SER A 110 -9.94 -1.57 -16.43
CA SER A 110 -8.69 -0.83 -16.21
C SER A 110 -8.35 0.05 -17.40
N ILE A 111 -8.13 1.35 -17.15
CA ILE A 111 -7.64 2.29 -18.16
C ILE A 111 -6.12 2.20 -18.40
N GLY A 112 -5.40 1.52 -17.50
CA GLY A 112 -3.95 1.39 -17.56
C GLY A 112 -3.44 0.16 -18.32
N GLY A 113 -4.33 -0.61 -18.96
CA GLY A 113 -4.03 -1.93 -19.51
C GLY A 113 -4.16 -3.04 -18.47
N PHE A 114 -3.39 -4.12 -18.63
CA PHE A 114 -3.49 -5.31 -17.78
C PHE A 114 -3.23 -4.95 -16.30
N ALA A 115 -4.25 -5.10 -15.46
CA ALA A 115 -4.19 -4.82 -14.03
C ALA A 115 -4.79 -5.98 -13.24
N ILE A 116 -4.18 -6.28 -12.09
CA ILE A 116 -4.61 -7.38 -11.23
C ILE A 116 -5.86 -6.98 -10.46
N TRP A 117 -5.87 -5.75 -9.93
CA TRP A 117 -6.94 -5.20 -9.09
C TRP A 117 -8.38 -5.49 -9.58
N PRO A 118 -8.73 -5.23 -10.85
CA PRO A 118 -10.09 -5.41 -11.34
C PRO A 118 -10.50 -6.87 -11.55
N SER A 119 -9.56 -7.81 -11.59
CA SER A 119 -9.82 -9.22 -11.92
C SER A 119 -10.17 -10.04 -10.67
N GLY A 120 -11.29 -10.74 -10.70
CA GLY A 120 -11.80 -11.65 -9.68
C GLY A 120 -11.69 -13.11 -10.12
N PHE A 121 -12.36 -14.00 -9.38
CA PHE A 121 -12.51 -15.40 -9.76
C PHE A 121 -13.56 -15.60 -10.86
N SER A 122 -14.63 -14.79 -10.85
CA SER A 122 -15.69 -14.84 -11.87
C SER A 122 -15.71 -13.57 -12.73
N THR A 123 -15.42 -12.43 -12.12
CA THR A 123 -15.27 -11.14 -12.78
C THR A 123 -13.94 -11.10 -13.51
N GLN A 124 -13.96 -10.94 -14.84
CA GLN A 124 -12.74 -10.61 -15.60
C GLN A 124 -12.73 -9.12 -15.89
N ALA A 125 -11.53 -8.53 -15.86
CA ALA A 125 -11.37 -7.13 -16.21
C ALA A 125 -11.59 -6.93 -17.71
N GLU A 126 -12.44 -5.98 -18.06
CA GLU A 126 -12.63 -5.49 -19.43
C GLU A 126 -11.51 -4.53 -19.86
#